data_AF-A0A2T2TVC6-F1
#
_entry.id   AF-A0A2T2TVC6-F1
#
_cell.length_a   1.000
_cell.length_b   1.000
_cell.length_c   1.000
_cell.angle_alpha   90.00
_cell.angle_beta   90.00
_cell.angle_gamma   90.00
#
_symmetry.space_group_name_H-M   'P 1'
#
loop_
_entity.id
_entity.type
_entity.pdbx_description
1 polymer ?
#
loop_
_entity_poly.entity_id
_entity_poly.type
_entity_poly.pdbx_seq_one_letter_code
_entity_poly.pdbx_strand_id
1 'polypeptide(L)' 'APFELIRNDGSTETWARPYAGNGYQFEAAHVMRCLHEGRTESPVMPLDESHALLQTMDALRDEWGVTYPTEA' A
#
# COMPACT_ATOMS: atom_id res chain seq x y z
N ALA A 1 14.88 -13.10 -4.34
CA ALA A 1 15.66 -13.88 -5.32
C ALA A 1 15.53 -13.19 -6.67
N PRO A 2 16.60 -13.13 -7.48
CA PRO A 2 16.48 -12.69 -8.87
C PRO A 2 15.56 -13.64 -9.65
N PHE A 3 14.90 -13.12 -10.68
CA PHE A 3 14.15 -13.92 -11.65
C PHE A 3 14.54 -13.49 -13.07
N GLU A 4 14.33 -14.35 -14.06
CA GLU A 4 14.47 -13.98 -15.47
C GLU A 4 13.21 -13.27 -15.96
N LEU A 5 13.39 -12.07 -16.49
CA LEU A 5 12.35 -11.33 -17.18
C LEU A 5 12.48 -11.60 -18.68
N ILE A 6 11.44 -12.18 -19.27
CA ILE A 6 11.30 -12.34 -20.71
C ILE A 6 10.39 -11.21 -21.21
N ARG A 7 10.90 -10.34 -22.07
CA ARG A 7 10.11 -9.26 -22.67
C ARG A 7 9.34 -9.78 -23.89
N ASN A 8 8.35 -9.00 -24.32
CA ASN A 8 7.49 -9.35 -25.46
C ASN A 8 8.25 -9.50 -26.79
N ASP A 9 9.42 -8.87 -26.91
CA ASP A 9 10.31 -8.98 -28.08
C ASP A 9 11.23 -10.22 -28.02
N GLY A 10 11.10 -11.05 -26.98
CA GLY A 10 11.93 -12.23 -26.75
C GLY A 10 13.29 -11.94 -26.10
N SER A 11 13.62 -10.67 -25.81
CA SER A 11 14.82 -10.33 -25.05
C SER A 11 14.68 -10.78 -23.59
N THR A 12 15.77 -11.28 -23.02
CA THR A 12 15.80 -11.73 -21.62
C THR A 12 16.77 -10.89 -20.80
N GLU A 13 16.38 -10.59 -19.56
CA GLU A 13 17.29 -9.99 -18.59
C GLU A 13 17.09 -10.60 -17.20
N THR A 14 18.18 -10.72 -16.44
CA THR A 14 18.10 -11.08 -15.03
C THR A 14 17.62 -9.87 -14.25
N TRP A 15 16.41 -9.94 -13.72
CA TRP A 15 15.87 -8.90 -12.87
C TRP A 15 16.06 -9.26 -11.40
N ALA A 16 16.76 -8.39 -10.68
CA ALA A 16 16.87 -8.46 -9.23
C ALA A 16 16.04 -7.33 -8.61
N ARG A 17 15.35 -7.63 -7.51
CA ARG A 17 14.59 -6.62 -6.76
C ARG A 17 15.53 -5.47 -6.36
N PRO A 18 15.26 -4.21 -6.75
CA PRO A 18 16.13 -3.07 -6.46
C PRO A 18 16.10 -2.64 -4.99
N TYR A 19 15.30 -3.32 -4.15
CA TYR A 19 15.08 -2.95 -2.76
C TYR A 19 15.41 -4.10 -1.82
N ALA A 20 15.86 -3.76 -0.62
CA ALA A 20 16.26 -4.71 0.42
C ALA A 20 15.11 -5.59 0.95
N GLY A 21 13.86 -5.16 0.76
CA GLY A 21 12.67 -5.87 1.25
C GLY A 21 11.62 -6.13 0.17
N ASN A 22 10.46 -6.62 0.59
CA ASN A 22 9.37 -7.04 -0.29
C ASN A 22 8.34 -5.94 -0.60
N GLY A 23 8.57 -4.70 -0.17
CA GLY A 23 7.70 -3.54 -0.39
C GLY A 23 7.36 -2.81 0.91
N TYR A 24 7.12 -3.55 1.99
CA TYR A 24 6.69 -3.01 3.29
C TYR A 24 7.81 -2.34 4.10
N GLN A 25 9.07 -2.53 3.74
CA GLN A 25 10.19 -1.98 4.50
C GLN A 25 10.15 -0.45 4.63
N PHE A 26 9.56 0.24 3.65
CA PHE A 26 9.51 1.69 3.62
C PHE A 26 8.46 2.24 4.60
N GLU A 27 7.25 1.69 4.59
CA GLU A 27 6.20 2.06 5.54
C GLU A 27 6.57 1.67 6.98
N ALA A 28 7.19 0.50 7.17
CA ALA A 28 7.67 0.07 8.48
C ALA A 28 8.73 1.05 9.02
N ALA A 29 9.73 1.40 8.21
CA ALA A 29 10.74 2.40 8.59
C ALA A 29 10.12 3.78 8.88
N HIS A 30 9.12 4.18 8.09
CA HIS A 30 8.40 5.43 8.30
C HIS A 30 7.64 5.46 9.63
N VAL A 31 6.86 4.41 9.93
CA VAL A 31 6.13 4.29 11.20
C VAL A 31 7.09 4.29 12.38
N MET A 32 8.18 3.52 12.29
CA MET A 32 9.22 3.54 13.33
C MET A 32 9.75 4.95 13.56
N ARG A 33 10.07 5.71 12.51
CA ARG A 33 10.50 7.11 12.65
C ARG A 33 9.46 7.98 13.36
N CYS A 34 8.18 7.90 12.96
CA CYS A 34 7.11 8.67 13.59
C CYS A 34 6.99 8.36 15.09
N LEU A 35 7.08 7.09 15.47
CA LEU A 35 7.04 6.66 16.86
C LEU A 35 8.25 7.18 17.67
N HIS A 36 9.46 7.15 17.10
CA HIS A 36 10.64 7.72 17.75
C HIS A 36 10.55 9.23 17.95
N GLU A 37 9.84 9.93 17.05
CA GLU A 37 9.56 11.36 17.16
C GLU A 37 8.37 11.69 18.07
N GLY A 38 7.73 10.68 18.69
CA GLY A 38 6.58 10.85 19.57
C GLY A 38 5.30 11.27 18.84
N ARG A 39 5.22 11.05 17.53
CA ARG A 39 4.01 11.36 16.75
C ARG A 39 2.95 10.28 16.94
N THR A 40 1.70 10.72 16.98
CA THR A 40 0.53 9.84 17.02
C THR A 40 -0.01 9.48 15.63
N GLU A 41 0.46 10.16 14.59
CA GLU A 41 0.08 9.92 13.20
C GLU A 41 1.22 10.24 12.22
N SER A 42 1.07 9.79 10.97
CA SER A 42 2.05 10.07 9.92
C SER A 42 1.79 11.46 9.31
N PRO A 43 2.84 12.28 9.09
CA PRO A 43 2.70 13.53 8.34
C PRO A 43 2.52 13.32 6.82
N VAL A 44 2.75 12.11 6.31
CA VAL A 44 2.58 11.76 4.89
C VAL A 44 1.21 11.12 4.65
N MET A 45 0.71 10.37 5.64
CA MET A 45 -0.61 9.76 5.64
C MET A 45 -1.29 10.09 6.98
N PRO A 46 -1.91 11.27 7.10
CA PRO A 46 -2.66 11.66 8.29
C PRO A 46 -3.92 10.79 8.46
N LEU A 47 -4.46 10.75 9.68
CA LEU A 47 -5.66 9.96 9.95
C LEU A 47 -6.87 10.41 9.11
N ASP A 48 -7.02 11.72 8.90
CA ASP A 48 -8.10 12.28 8.09
C ASP A 48 -8.07 11.79 6.64
N GLU A 49 -6.88 11.54 6.07
CA GLU A 49 -6.73 10.97 4.72
C GLU A 49 -7.23 9.52 4.68
N SER A 50 -6.93 8.73 5.71
CA SER A 50 -7.49 7.37 5.84
C SER A 50 -9.02 7.40 5.91
N HIS A 51 -9.59 8.33 6.67
CA HIS A 51 -11.04 8.50 6.75
C HIS A 51 -11.65 8.89 5.39
N ALA A 52 -11.05 9.83 4.66
CA ALA A 52 -11.52 10.25 3.35
C ALA A 52 -11.50 9.11 2.31
N LEU A 53 -10.45 8.27 2.34
CA LEU A 53 -10.36 7.08 1.49
C LEU A 53 -11.45 6.07 1.82
N LEU A 54 -11.68 5.79 3.11
CA LEU A 54 -12.74 4.86 3.53
C LEU A 54 -14.13 5.37 3.12
N GLN A 55 -14.42 6.66 3.31
CA GLN A 55 -15.68 7.27 2.85
C GLN A 55 -15.86 7.14 1.33
N THR A 56 -14.79 7.31 0.56
CA THR A 56 -14.82 7.12 -0.90
C THR A 56 -15.12 5.67 -1.26
N MET A 57 -14.50 4.72 -0.56
CA MET A 57 -14.75 3.29 -0.77
C MET A 57 -16.20 2.92 -0.44
N ASP A 58 -16.75 3.45 0.66
CA ASP A 58 -18.14 3.23 1.06
C ASP A 58 -19.12 3.74 -0.01
N ALA A 59 -18.92 4.96 -0.52
CA ALA A 59 -19.74 5.51 -1.59
C ALA A 59 -19.73 4.65 -2.86
N LEU A 60 -18.57 4.10 -3.24
CA LEU A 60 -18.46 3.18 -4.37
C LEU A 60 -19.18 1.86 -4.12
N ARG A 61 -19.07 1.29 -2.90
CA ARG A 61 -19.77 0.06 -2.52
C ARG A 61 -21.28 0.23 -2.59
N ASP A 62 -21.79 1.37 -2.12
CA ASP A 62 -23.21 1.72 -2.18
C ASP A 62 -23.69 1.78 -3.63
N GLU A 63 -22.95 2.45 -4.52
CA GLU A 63 -23.27 2.53 -5.95
C GLU A 63 -23.26 1.15 -6.64
N TRP A 64 -22.33 0.27 -6.25
CA TRP A 64 -22.18 -1.06 -6.82
C TRP A 64 -23.09 -2.13 -6.18
N GLY A 65 -23.82 -1.78 -5.11
CA GLY A 65 -24.66 -2.72 -4.37
C GLY A 65 -23.88 -3.79 -3.61
N VAL A 66 -22.67 -3.46 -3.13
CA VAL A 66 -21.81 -4.36 -2.34
C VAL A 66 -22.03 -4.14 -0.85
N THR A 67 -22.73 -5.06 -0.19
CA THR A 67 -22.96 -5.04 1.26
C THR A 67 -22.26 -6.21 1.94
N TYR A 68 -21.55 -5.97 3.04
CA TYR A 68 -20.93 -7.02 3.83
C TYR A 68 -21.93 -7.65 4.82
N PRO A 69 -21.75 -8.94 5.20
CA PRO A 69 -22.68 -9.63 6.10
C PRO A 69 -22.89 -8.96 7.47
N THR A 70 -21.95 -8.12 7.91
CA THR A 70 -22.01 -7.37 9.18
C THR A 70 -22.72 -6.02 9.07
N GLU A 71 -23.08 -5.58 7.87
CA GLU A 71 -23.78 -4.31 7.59
C GLU A 71 -25.30 -4.52 7.38
N ALA A 72 -25.77 -5.76 7.45
CA ALA A 72 -27.17 -6.18 7.28
C ALA A 72 -27.95 -6.25 8.59
#